data_AF-A0A530BY67-F1
#
_entry.id   AF-A0A530BY67-F1
#
_cell.length_a   1.000
_cell.length_b   1.000
_cell.length_c   1.000
_cell.angle_alpha   90.00
_cell.angle_beta   90.00
_cell.angle_gamma   90.00
#
_symmetry.space_group_name_H-M   'P 1'
#
loop_
_entity.id
_entity.type
_entity.pdbx_description
1 polymer ?
#
loop_
_entity_poly.entity_id
_entity_poly.type
_entity_poly.pdbx_seq_one_letter_code
_entity_poly.pdbx_strand_id
1 'polypeptide(L)'
;GRPIGMSTAIVRPLLGQRQSSVFSIPSRAALYAETDGFTTVEAWYAAHRRASEVAKASSDPPRGVSIQAFGIFAKIREIDALLIARPELRGRVFESHPEVAFCRLNGGQAMALPKKVKGAINLAGMEERKALLCRHGYEKSFLDQPAPKGAAADDFLDAAAMMLIAGRIASGEARPNPDPPLSDRFGIPVAIWA
;
A
#
# COMPACT_ATOMS: atom_id res chain seq x y z
N GLY A 1 9.19 14.41 -15.81
CA GLY A 1 8.60 13.17 -15.28
C GLY A 1 7.56 13.56 -14.24
N ARG A 2 6.32 13.07 -14.34
CA ARG A 2 5.27 13.41 -13.37
C ARG A 2 5.57 12.78 -12.00
N PRO A 3 5.26 13.44 -10.88
CA PRO A 3 5.64 12.97 -9.56
C PRO A 3 4.89 11.69 -9.18
N ILE A 4 5.64 10.69 -8.72
CA ILE A 4 5.18 9.37 -8.24
C ILE A 4 4.19 9.48 -7.07
N GLY A 5 4.07 10.66 -6.44
CA GLY A 5 3.14 10.92 -5.33
C GLY A 5 1.68 11.17 -5.69
N MET A 6 1.33 11.33 -6.98
CA MET A 6 0.00 11.81 -7.39
C MET A 6 -1.15 10.84 -7.02
N SER A 7 -0.96 9.53 -7.13
CA SER A 7 -1.95 8.53 -6.71
C SER A 7 -2.22 8.58 -5.21
N THR A 8 -1.15 8.57 -4.40
CA THR A 8 -1.26 8.69 -2.94
C THR A 8 -1.93 9.99 -2.50
N ALA A 9 -1.65 11.11 -3.20
CA ALA A 9 -2.28 12.40 -2.91
C ALA A 9 -3.79 12.39 -3.17
N ILE A 10 -4.26 11.63 -4.17
CA ILE A 10 -5.68 11.52 -4.52
C ILE A 10 -6.44 10.65 -3.53
N VAL A 11 -5.86 9.53 -3.07
CA VAL A 11 -6.57 8.61 -2.16
C VAL A 11 -6.59 9.08 -0.71
N ARG A 12 -5.60 9.87 -0.27
CA ARG A 12 -5.49 10.33 1.12
C ARG A 12 -6.72 11.10 1.62
N PRO A 13 -7.25 12.09 0.87
CA PRO A 13 -8.48 12.78 1.26
C PRO A 13 -9.68 11.86 1.47
N LEU A 14 -9.77 10.75 0.73
CA LEU A 14 -10.85 9.76 0.88
C LEU A 14 -10.84 9.05 2.24
N LEU A 15 -9.71 9.09 2.95
CA LEU A 15 -9.53 8.41 4.23
C LEU A 15 -9.73 9.33 5.44
N GLY A 16 -9.98 10.63 5.23
CA GLY A 16 -10.18 11.61 6.30
C GLY A 16 -9.06 11.57 7.35
N GLN A 17 -9.43 11.30 8.62
CA GLN A 17 -8.45 11.19 9.72
C GLN A 17 -7.45 10.04 9.55
N ARG A 18 -7.67 9.12 8.61
CA ARG A 18 -6.81 7.94 8.35
C ARG A 18 -5.91 8.12 7.13
N GLN A 19 -5.79 9.34 6.60
CA GLN A 19 -4.90 9.65 5.47
C GLN A 19 -3.44 9.22 5.68
N SER A 20 -2.95 9.19 6.92
CA SER A 20 -1.57 8.77 7.23
C SER A 20 -1.32 7.28 7.07
N SER A 21 -2.38 6.46 6.94
CA SER A 21 -2.26 5.02 6.74
C SER A 21 -1.81 4.64 5.32
N VAL A 22 -2.00 5.53 4.34
CA VAL A 22 -1.42 5.37 3.00
C VAL A 22 -0.05 6.04 2.98
N PHE A 23 1.00 5.24 3.04
CA PHE A 23 2.37 5.73 2.95
C PHE A 23 2.64 6.30 1.55
N SER A 24 3.38 7.39 1.49
CA SER A 24 3.86 7.89 0.20
C SER A 24 4.95 6.95 -0.29
N ILE A 25 4.78 6.40 -1.49
CA ILE A 25 5.84 5.64 -2.12
C ILE A 25 6.93 6.65 -2.54
N PRO A 26 8.19 6.41 -2.15
CA PRO A 26 9.29 7.28 -2.55
C PRO A 26 9.50 7.25 -4.05
N SER A 27 10.18 8.28 -4.58
CA SER A 27 10.53 8.29 -5.98
C SER A 27 11.38 7.07 -6.35
N ARG A 28 11.29 6.60 -7.60
CA ARG A 28 12.17 5.55 -8.11
C ARG A 28 13.66 5.91 -7.90
N ALA A 29 14.02 7.20 -7.97
CA ALA A 29 15.39 7.63 -7.69
C ALA A 29 15.82 7.29 -6.26
N ALA A 30 14.97 7.53 -5.26
CA ALA A 30 15.25 7.15 -3.88
C ALA A 30 15.29 5.64 -3.68
N LEU A 31 14.44 4.88 -4.38
CA LEU A 31 14.41 3.42 -4.34
C LEU A 31 15.74 2.78 -4.79
N TYR A 32 16.39 3.40 -5.77
CA TYR A 32 17.67 2.96 -6.35
C TYR A 32 18.89 3.72 -5.80
N ALA A 33 18.72 4.61 -4.82
CA ALA A 33 19.84 5.34 -4.23
C ALA A 33 20.82 4.41 -3.50
N GLU A 34 20.31 3.31 -2.95
CA GLU A 34 21.10 2.30 -2.22
C GLU A 34 20.52 0.90 -2.50
N THR A 35 21.28 0.08 -3.23
CA THR A 35 20.85 -1.25 -3.67
C THR A 35 21.54 -2.39 -2.95
N ASP A 36 22.64 -2.10 -2.25
CA ASP A 36 23.48 -3.10 -1.64
C ASP A 36 22.81 -3.80 -0.46
N GLY A 37 23.23 -5.04 -0.19
CA GLY A 37 22.87 -5.73 1.04
C GLY A 37 23.60 -5.10 2.22
N PHE A 38 22.88 -4.82 3.30
CA PHE A 38 23.46 -4.23 4.51
C PHE A 38 23.80 -5.32 5.51
N THR A 39 25.06 -5.36 5.95
CA THR A 39 25.55 -6.34 6.93
C THR A 39 25.62 -5.78 8.34
N THR A 40 25.43 -4.46 8.52
CA THR A 40 25.38 -3.79 9.82
C THR A 40 24.18 -2.86 9.94
N VAL A 41 23.73 -2.63 11.17
CA VAL A 41 22.62 -1.73 11.49
C VAL A 41 22.98 -0.28 11.15
N GLU A 42 24.24 0.10 11.39
CA GLU A 42 24.77 1.44 11.09
C GLU A 42 24.76 1.72 9.59
N ALA A 43 25.18 0.75 8.78
CA ALA A 43 25.15 0.86 7.32
C ALA A 43 23.71 0.98 6.81
N TRP A 44 22.79 0.22 7.39
CA TRP A 44 21.36 0.29 7.05
C TRP A 44 20.76 1.66 7.35
N TYR A 45 21.01 2.22 8.54
CA TYR A 45 20.54 3.58 8.87
C TYR A 45 21.22 4.66 8.02
N ALA A 46 22.49 4.50 7.66
CA ALA A 46 23.17 5.43 6.76
C ALA A 46 22.54 5.41 5.35
N ALA A 47 22.20 4.23 4.85
CA ALA A 47 21.51 4.08 3.58
C ALA A 47 20.09 4.66 3.61
N HIS A 48 19.34 4.44 4.71
CA HIS A 48 18.04 5.06 4.93
C HIS A 48 18.11 6.60 4.87
N ARG A 49 19.12 7.21 5.50
CA ARG A 49 19.34 8.67 5.44
C ARG A 49 19.59 9.14 4.01
N ARG A 50 20.47 8.47 3.26
CA ARG A 50 20.77 8.84 1.86
C ARG A 50 19.56 8.69 0.95
N ALA A 51 18.83 7.58 1.04
CA ALA A 51 17.57 7.39 0.32
C ALA A 51 16.52 8.46 0.68
N SER A 52 16.45 8.86 1.96
CA SER A 52 15.57 9.94 2.41
C SER A 52 15.94 11.31 1.85
N GLU A 53 17.23 11.62 1.71
CA GLU A 53 17.67 12.87 1.07
C GLU A 53 17.32 12.88 -0.42
N VAL A 54 17.54 11.78 -1.14
CA VAL A 54 17.13 11.67 -2.55
C VAL A 54 15.60 11.80 -2.68
N ALA A 55 14.83 11.20 -1.78
CA ALA A 55 13.37 11.31 -1.78
C ALA A 55 12.92 12.77 -1.60
N LYS A 56 13.47 13.49 -0.62
CA LYS A 56 13.17 14.91 -0.39
C LYS A 56 13.50 15.77 -1.61
N ALA A 57 14.64 15.53 -2.24
CA ALA A 57 15.09 16.29 -3.41
C ALA A 57 14.26 16.01 -4.68
N SER A 58 13.52 14.90 -4.71
CA SER A 58 12.77 14.44 -5.90
C SER A 58 11.26 14.38 -5.70
N SER A 59 10.74 14.89 -4.59
CA SER A 59 9.31 14.94 -4.29
C SER A 59 8.81 16.37 -4.06
N ASP A 60 7.55 16.60 -4.40
CA ASP A 60 6.86 17.85 -4.11
C ASP A 60 5.53 17.57 -3.38
N PRO A 61 5.33 18.05 -2.14
CA PRO A 61 6.34 18.72 -1.31
C PRO A 61 7.49 17.77 -0.91
N PRO A 62 8.66 18.30 -0.50
CA PRO A 62 9.78 17.49 -0.03
C PRO A 62 9.39 16.57 1.13
N ARG A 63 9.59 15.25 0.95
CA ARG A 63 9.30 14.24 1.97
C ARG A 63 10.37 13.16 1.98
N GLY A 64 10.85 12.83 3.18
CA GLY A 64 11.75 11.69 3.40
C GLY A 64 11.01 10.35 3.39
N VAL A 65 11.77 9.28 3.55
CA VAL A 65 11.25 7.91 3.57
C VAL A 65 11.06 7.47 5.02
N SER A 66 9.93 6.87 5.37
CA SER A 66 9.79 6.25 6.70
C SER A 66 10.69 5.02 6.79
N ILE A 67 11.17 4.70 7.99
CA ILE A 67 12.06 3.55 8.18
C ILE A 67 11.36 2.22 7.80
N GLN A 68 10.05 2.14 8.00
CA GLN A 68 9.21 1.00 7.59
C GLN A 68 9.12 0.89 6.06
N ALA A 69 8.89 2.00 5.35
CA ALA A 69 8.89 2.01 3.90
C ALA A 69 10.26 1.63 3.33
N PHE A 70 11.35 2.09 3.95
CA PHE A 70 12.71 1.69 3.57
C PHE A 70 12.95 0.19 3.73
N GLY A 71 12.40 -0.43 4.77
CA GLY A 71 12.50 -1.87 5.02
C GLY A 71 11.97 -2.76 3.89
N ILE A 72 11.07 -2.26 3.03
CA ILE A 72 10.50 -3.01 1.90
C ILE A 72 11.10 -2.62 0.54
N PHE A 73 12.12 -1.75 0.49
CA PHE A 73 12.72 -1.28 -0.77
C PHE A 73 13.21 -2.40 -1.67
N ALA A 74 13.85 -3.42 -1.11
CA ALA A 74 14.31 -4.57 -1.88
C ALA A 74 13.16 -5.24 -2.63
N LYS A 75 12.01 -5.43 -1.97
CA LYS A 75 10.81 -6.03 -2.58
C LYS A 75 10.14 -5.13 -3.60
N ILE A 76 10.11 -3.82 -3.37
CA ILE A 76 9.62 -2.87 -4.37
C ILE A 76 10.51 -2.91 -5.64
N ARG A 77 11.84 -2.98 -5.48
CA ARG A 77 12.77 -3.12 -6.62
C ARG A 77 12.59 -4.42 -7.39
N GLU A 78 12.35 -5.53 -6.69
CA GLU A 78 12.07 -6.83 -7.33
C GLU A 78 10.84 -6.70 -8.26
N ILE A 79 9.75 -6.09 -7.79
CA ILE A 79 8.54 -5.86 -8.58
C ILE A 79 8.80 -4.85 -9.72
N ASP A 80 9.52 -3.76 -9.44
CA ASP A 80 9.86 -2.74 -10.45
C ASP A 80 10.65 -3.34 -11.62
N ALA A 81 11.71 -4.08 -11.32
CA ALA A 81 12.53 -4.76 -12.31
C ALA A 81 11.72 -5.79 -13.11
N LEU A 82 10.83 -6.53 -12.44
CA LEU A 82 9.95 -7.50 -13.09
C LEU A 82 8.98 -6.82 -14.08
N LEU A 83 8.35 -5.71 -13.70
CA LEU A 83 7.40 -4.98 -14.55
C LEU A 83 8.07 -4.22 -15.70
N ILE A 84 9.33 -3.84 -15.53
CA ILE A 84 10.17 -3.32 -16.62
C ILE A 84 10.47 -4.44 -17.63
N ALA A 85 10.96 -5.59 -17.14
CA ALA A 85 11.39 -6.70 -17.99
C ALA A 85 10.23 -7.43 -18.69
N ARG A 86 9.01 -7.39 -18.11
CA ARG A 86 7.86 -8.17 -18.58
C ARG A 86 6.60 -7.30 -18.73
N PRO A 87 6.45 -6.58 -19.86
CA PRO A 87 5.31 -5.69 -20.09
C PRO A 87 3.93 -6.36 -19.98
N GLU A 88 3.83 -7.64 -20.28
CA GLU A 88 2.59 -8.43 -20.17
C GLU A 88 2.08 -8.59 -18.73
N LEU A 89 2.93 -8.37 -17.72
CA LEU A 89 2.52 -8.39 -16.32
C LEU A 89 1.85 -7.10 -15.87
N ARG A 90 1.97 -6.00 -16.63
CA ARG A 90 1.40 -4.68 -16.27
C ARG A 90 -0.13 -4.65 -16.24
N GLY A 91 -0.79 -5.62 -16.89
CA GLY A 91 -2.23 -5.84 -16.80
C GLY A 91 -2.64 -6.93 -15.79
N ARG A 92 -1.70 -7.43 -14.98
CA ARG A 92 -1.92 -8.53 -14.01
C ARG A 92 -1.49 -8.18 -12.59
N VAL A 93 -0.56 -7.24 -12.45
CA VAL A 93 -0.06 -6.75 -11.17
C VAL A 93 -0.61 -5.35 -10.94
N PHE A 94 -1.33 -5.18 -9.84
CA PHE A 94 -2.01 -3.94 -9.50
C PHE A 94 -1.62 -3.51 -8.09
N GLU A 95 -1.35 -2.22 -7.90
CA GLU A 95 -1.11 -1.66 -6.57
C GLU A 95 -2.45 -1.36 -5.90
N SER A 96 -2.62 -1.84 -4.66
CA SER A 96 -3.77 -1.56 -3.80
C SER A 96 -3.31 -1.33 -2.36
N HIS A 97 -4.14 -0.66 -1.57
CA HIS A 97 -3.86 -0.36 -0.15
C HIS A 97 -5.05 -0.79 0.70
N PRO A 98 -4.85 -1.53 1.82
CA PRO A 98 -5.94 -2.02 2.66
C PRO A 98 -6.91 -0.94 3.10
N GLU A 99 -6.42 0.22 3.56
CA GLU A 99 -7.30 1.29 4.03
C GLU A 99 -8.16 1.89 2.91
N VAL A 100 -7.66 1.93 1.68
CA VAL A 100 -8.43 2.36 0.50
C VAL A 100 -9.45 1.28 0.12
N ALA A 101 -9.09 0.01 0.20
CA ALA A 101 -10.00 -1.10 -0.04
C ALA A 101 -11.15 -1.13 0.97
N PHE A 102 -10.86 -1.04 2.27
CA PHE A 102 -11.88 -0.93 3.31
C PHE A 102 -12.80 0.27 3.06
N CYS A 103 -12.25 1.44 2.72
CA CYS A 103 -13.03 2.62 2.38
C CYS A 103 -13.96 2.36 1.19
N ARG A 104 -13.45 1.77 0.10
CA ARG A 104 -14.25 1.43 -1.09
C ARG A 104 -15.36 0.43 -0.75
N LEU A 105 -15.03 -0.65 -0.05
CA LEU A 105 -15.97 -1.68 0.36
C LEU A 105 -17.04 -1.13 1.31
N ASN A 106 -16.72 -0.09 2.08
CA ASN A 106 -17.63 0.61 2.97
C ASN A 106 -18.35 1.80 2.29
N GLY A 107 -18.57 1.74 0.97
CA GLY A 107 -19.33 2.76 0.25
C GLY A 107 -18.64 4.12 0.15
N GLY A 108 -17.30 4.14 0.19
CA GLY A 108 -16.50 5.37 0.15
C GLY A 108 -16.33 6.05 1.51
N GLN A 109 -16.71 5.38 2.60
CA GLN A 109 -16.49 5.89 3.97
C GLN A 109 -15.32 5.17 4.64
N ALA A 110 -14.36 5.94 5.15
CA ALA A 110 -13.27 5.38 5.95
C ALA A 110 -13.80 4.63 7.18
N MET A 111 -13.07 3.59 7.61
CA MET A 111 -13.37 2.89 8.87
C MET A 111 -13.35 3.87 10.04
N ALA A 112 -14.35 3.82 10.92
CA ALA A 112 -14.48 4.75 12.03
C ALA A 112 -13.45 4.48 13.13
N LEU A 113 -13.14 3.21 13.38
CA LEU A 113 -12.26 2.79 14.45
C LEU A 113 -10.86 2.40 13.92
N PRO A 114 -9.79 2.85 14.59
CA PRO A 114 -8.43 2.48 14.20
C PRO A 114 -8.19 0.98 14.45
N LYS A 115 -7.40 0.32 13.59
CA LYS A 115 -7.02 -1.09 13.78
C LYS A 115 -6.11 -1.31 14.99
N LYS A 116 -5.29 -0.31 15.33
CA LYS A 116 -4.37 -0.31 16.46
C LYS A 116 -4.43 1.01 17.22
N VAL A 117 -4.29 0.95 18.55
CA VAL A 117 -4.17 2.10 19.45
C VAL A 117 -2.90 1.92 20.26
N LYS A 118 -1.99 2.91 20.20
CA LYS A 118 -0.68 2.86 20.90
C LYS A 118 0.12 1.57 20.61
N GLY A 119 0.04 1.06 19.37
CA GLY A 119 0.75 -0.15 18.93
C GLY A 119 0.06 -1.48 19.28
N ALA A 120 -0.97 -1.49 20.12
CA ALA A 120 -1.75 -2.67 20.43
C ALA A 120 -2.97 -2.80 19.51
N ILE A 121 -3.42 -4.03 19.26
CA ILE A 121 -4.64 -4.32 18.49
C ILE A 121 -5.84 -3.69 19.20
N ASN A 122 -6.67 -2.97 18.43
CA ASN A 122 -7.95 -2.48 18.90
C ASN A 122 -9.05 -3.45 18.49
N LEU A 123 -9.56 -4.24 19.44
CA LEU A 123 -10.57 -5.26 19.17
C LEU A 123 -11.83 -4.70 18.51
N ALA A 124 -12.28 -3.50 18.92
CA ALA A 124 -13.45 -2.87 18.31
C ALA A 124 -13.20 -2.48 16.85
N GLY A 125 -12.00 -1.99 16.52
CA GLY A 125 -11.60 -1.69 15.14
C GLY A 125 -11.40 -2.93 14.27
N MET A 126 -10.99 -4.05 14.88
CA MET A 126 -10.93 -5.35 14.20
C MET A 126 -12.34 -5.87 13.91
N GLU A 127 -13.25 -5.79 14.88
CA GLU A 127 -14.63 -6.24 14.71
C GLU A 127 -15.39 -5.39 13.66
N GLU A 128 -15.17 -4.08 13.62
CA GLU A 128 -15.72 -3.21 12.58
C GLU A 128 -15.32 -3.67 11.16
N ARG A 129 -14.05 -4.06 10.98
CA ARG A 129 -13.54 -4.60 9.71
C ARG A 129 -14.15 -5.95 9.39
N LYS A 130 -14.27 -6.84 10.38
CA LYS A 130 -14.92 -8.15 10.20
C LYS A 130 -16.38 -8.00 9.79
N ALA A 131 -17.13 -7.13 10.48
CA ALA A 131 -18.51 -6.83 10.15
C ALA A 131 -18.66 -6.28 8.72
N LEU A 132 -17.74 -5.40 8.27
CA LEU A 132 -17.71 -4.99 6.87
C LEU A 132 -17.48 -6.17 5.93
N LEU A 133 -16.45 -6.98 6.18
CA LEU A 133 -16.10 -8.11 5.32
C LEU A 133 -17.22 -9.15 5.24
N CYS A 134 -17.98 -9.37 6.33
CA CYS A 134 -19.16 -10.23 6.31
C CYS A 134 -20.26 -9.73 5.36
N ARG A 135 -20.46 -8.40 5.25
CA ARG A 135 -21.39 -7.82 4.26
C ARG A 135 -20.98 -8.12 2.82
N HIS A 136 -19.72 -8.46 2.59
CA HIS A 136 -19.16 -8.84 1.27
C HIS A 136 -18.98 -10.35 1.11
N GLY A 137 -19.69 -11.16 1.92
CA GLY A 137 -19.79 -12.61 1.71
C GLY A 137 -18.77 -13.46 2.46
N TYR A 138 -17.94 -12.86 3.31
CA TYR A 138 -17.13 -13.66 4.25
C TYR A 138 -17.97 -14.20 5.41
N GLU A 139 -17.72 -15.45 5.78
CA GLU A 139 -18.28 -16.00 7.03
C GLU A 139 -17.53 -15.45 8.24
N LYS A 140 -18.26 -15.08 9.30
CA LYS A 140 -17.64 -14.56 10.53
C LYS A 140 -16.70 -15.58 11.17
N SER A 141 -17.07 -16.86 11.12
CA SER A 141 -16.27 -17.97 11.62
C SER A 141 -14.92 -18.10 10.90
N PHE A 142 -14.85 -17.76 9.60
CA PHE A 142 -13.60 -17.71 8.85
C PHE A 142 -12.73 -16.53 9.30
N LEU A 143 -13.32 -15.36 9.49
CA LEU A 143 -12.61 -14.14 9.92
C LEU A 143 -12.16 -14.19 11.40
N ASP A 144 -12.74 -15.08 12.19
CA ASP A 144 -12.35 -15.33 13.59
C ASP A 144 -11.26 -16.40 13.73
N GLN A 145 -10.83 -17.03 12.63
CA GLN A 145 -9.71 -17.96 12.65
C GLN A 145 -8.40 -17.25 13.02
N PRO A 146 -7.45 -17.96 13.65
CA PRO A 146 -6.12 -17.43 13.85
C PRO A 146 -5.47 -17.12 12.50
N ALA A 147 -4.73 -16.00 12.44
CA ALA A 147 -3.96 -15.66 11.26
C ALA A 147 -2.95 -16.78 10.92
N PRO A 148 -2.64 -17.01 9.64
CA PRO A 148 -1.61 -17.95 9.23
C PRO A 148 -0.28 -17.68 9.94
N LYS A 149 0.53 -18.73 10.14
CA LYS A 149 1.82 -18.61 10.81
C LYS A 149 2.69 -17.53 10.15
N GLY A 150 3.11 -16.54 10.92
CA GLY A 150 3.95 -15.43 10.46
C GLY A 150 3.18 -14.16 10.05
N ALA A 151 1.84 -14.19 10.03
CA ALA A 151 1.01 -13.01 9.82
C ALA A 151 0.43 -12.49 11.14
N ALA A 152 0.31 -11.16 11.28
CA ALA A 152 -0.47 -10.58 12.36
C ALA A 152 -1.97 -10.72 12.08
N ALA A 153 -2.79 -10.65 13.13
CA ALA A 153 -4.24 -10.73 12.99
C ALA A 153 -4.82 -9.59 12.13
N ASP A 154 -4.21 -8.40 12.17
CA ASP A 154 -4.62 -7.29 11.30
C ASP A 154 -4.22 -7.52 9.84
N ASP A 155 -3.07 -8.13 9.59
CA ASP A 155 -2.64 -8.48 8.23
C ASP A 155 -3.60 -9.48 7.56
N PHE A 156 -4.20 -10.39 8.34
CA PHE A 156 -5.20 -11.33 7.82
C PHE A 156 -6.46 -10.63 7.29
N LEU A 157 -6.98 -9.63 8.02
CA LEU A 157 -8.12 -8.85 7.55
C LEU A 157 -7.76 -7.94 6.38
N ASP A 158 -6.56 -7.36 6.40
CA ASP A 158 -6.05 -6.57 5.28
C ASP A 158 -5.95 -7.45 4.01
N ALA A 159 -5.48 -8.69 4.11
CA ALA A 159 -5.43 -9.66 3.02
C ALA A 159 -6.82 -10.08 2.51
N ALA A 160 -7.79 -10.30 3.41
CA ALA A 160 -9.18 -10.60 3.04
C ALA A 160 -9.81 -9.44 2.24
N ALA A 161 -9.57 -8.19 2.66
CA ALA A 161 -10.00 -7.02 1.90
C ALA A 161 -9.32 -6.96 0.52
N MET A 162 -8.02 -7.22 0.43
CA MET A 162 -7.29 -7.28 -0.85
C MET A 162 -7.83 -8.36 -1.79
N MET A 163 -8.27 -9.51 -1.27
CA MET A 163 -8.87 -10.56 -2.09
C MET A 163 -10.18 -10.10 -2.76
N LEU A 164 -11.02 -9.36 -2.03
CA LEU A 164 -12.24 -8.77 -2.61
C LEU A 164 -11.89 -7.74 -3.70
N ILE A 165 -10.89 -6.89 -3.47
CA ILE A 165 -10.43 -5.94 -4.50
C ILE A 165 -9.88 -6.67 -5.72
N ALA A 166 -9.11 -7.74 -5.54
CA ALA A 166 -8.61 -8.56 -6.65
C ALA A 166 -9.77 -9.16 -7.47
N GLY A 167 -10.83 -9.64 -6.81
CA GLY A 167 -12.06 -10.08 -7.47
C GLY A 167 -12.72 -8.97 -8.28
N ARG A 168 -12.82 -7.75 -7.72
CA ARG A 168 -13.36 -6.57 -8.41
C ARG A 168 -12.50 -6.13 -9.59
N ILE A 169 -11.18 -6.27 -9.51
CA ILE A 169 -10.28 -6.02 -10.65
C ILE A 169 -10.56 -7.05 -11.75
N ALA A 170 -10.67 -8.33 -11.41
CA ALA A 170 -10.94 -9.40 -12.36
C ALA A 170 -12.33 -9.25 -13.03
N SER A 171 -13.33 -8.72 -12.33
CA SER A 171 -14.67 -8.46 -12.89
C SER A 171 -14.81 -7.09 -13.57
N GLY A 172 -13.77 -6.24 -13.55
CA GLY A 172 -13.81 -4.89 -14.13
C GLY A 172 -14.59 -3.86 -13.31
N GLU A 173 -14.88 -4.15 -12.03
CA GLU A 173 -15.60 -3.28 -11.11
C GLU A 173 -14.70 -2.37 -10.27
N ALA A 174 -13.43 -2.70 -10.13
CA ALA A 174 -12.46 -1.90 -9.38
C ALA A 174 -12.17 -0.58 -10.12
N ARG A 175 -11.94 0.50 -9.37
CA ARG A 175 -11.61 1.81 -9.95
C ARG A 175 -10.17 2.22 -9.60
N PRO A 176 -9.38 2.64 -10.58
CA PRO A 176 -8.04 3.15 -10.32
C PRO A 176 -8.10 4.56 -9.73
N ASN A 177 -7.07 4.93 -8.97
CA ASN A 177 -6.87 6.30 -8.51
C ASN A 177 -5.42 6.71 -8.80
N PRO A 178 -5.18 7.65 -9.73
CA PRO A 178 -6.17 8.36 -10.58
C PRO A 178 -6.86 7.47 -11.62
N ASP A 179 -8.00 7.95 -12.13
CA ASP A 179 -8.71 7.42 -13.30
C ASP A 179 -8.78 8.52 -14.39
N PRO A 180 -8.15 8.36 -15.57
CA PRO A 180 -7.36 7.20 -15.99
C PRO A 180 -6.03 7.07 -15.22
N PRO A 181 -5.48 5.85 -15.08
CA PRO A 181 -4.15 5.63 -14.50
C PRO A 181 -3.08 6.48 -15.18
N LEU A 182 -2.11 6.95 -14.40
CA LEU A 182 -0.92 7.57 -14.99
C LEU A 182 -0.01 6.49 -15.58
N SER A 183 0.97 6.93 -16.37
CA SER A 183 2.05 6.08 -16.84
C SER A 183 3.39 6.71 -16.50
N ASP A 184 4.33 5.89 -16.05
CA ASP A 184 5.69 6.34 -15.79
C ASP A 184 6.57 6.33 -17.06
N ARG A 185 7.86 6.67 -16.92
CA ARG A 185 8.81 6.73 -18.05
C ARG A 185 9.07 5.38 -18.74
N PHE A 186 8.71 4.26 -18.12
CA PHE A 186 8.86 2.91 -18.67
C PHE A 186 7.54 2.35 -19.20
N GLY A 187 6.45 3.14 -19.13
CA GLY A 187 5.12 2.71 -19.53
C GLY A 187 4.42 1.84 -18.48
N ILE A 188 4.86 1.86 -17.22
CA ILE A 188 4.21 1.13 -16.13
C ILE A 188 3.03 1.98 -15.63
N PRO A 189 1.81 1.40 -15.54
CA PRO A 189 0.66 2.10 -14.98
C PRO A 189 0.89 2.46 -13.51
N VAL A 190 0.54 3.68 -13.12
CA VAL A 190 0.63 4.17 -11.75
C VAL A 190 -0.77 4.57 -11.29
N ALA A 191 -1.36 3.71 -10.47
CA ALA A 191 -2.65 3.94 -9.82
C ALA A 191 -2.82 3.01 -8.61
N ILE A 192 -3.59 3.47 -7.63
CA ILE A 192 -4.08 2.66 -6.52
C ILE A 192 -5.49 2.15 -6.86
N TRP A 193 -5.66 0.84 -6.89
CA TRP A 193 -6.91 0.17 -7.25
C TRP A 193 -7.75 -0.18 -6.02
N ALA A 194 -9.06 0.10 -6.10
CA ALA A 194 -10.07 -0.34 -5.14
C ALA A 194 -11.46 -0.38 -5.80
#